data_AF-A0A369W7D9-F1
#
_entry.id   AF-A0A369W7D9-F1
#
_cell.length_a   1.000
_cell.length_b   1.000
_cell.length_c   1.000
_cell.angle_alpha   90.00
_cell.angle_beta   90.00
_cell.angle_gamma   90.00
#
_symmetry.space_group_name_H-M   'P 1'
#
loop_
_entity.id
_entity.type
_entity.pdbx_description
1 polymer ?
#
loop_
_entity_poly.entity_id
_entity_poly.type
_entity_poly.pdbx_seq_one_letter_code
_entity_poly.pdbx_strand_id
1 'polypeptide(L)'
;MPTDQLLASAAFDTLIQTAVERFEIVVIDTPPVLVVGDGTYVSRHADTIAFVVKWAETSQAEARAGLNRLEAFKRPDADFLVVLNQHESMRSSVFDRYMRNYQRR
;
A
#
# COMPACT_ATOMS: atom_id res chain seq x y z
N MET A 1 19.70 12.52 10.88
CA MET A 1 18.62 12.04 11.76
C MET A 1 18.09 10.76 11.15
N PRO A 2 18.13 9.63 11.87
CA PRO A 2 17.49 8.40 11.42
C PRO A 2 15.97 8.60 11.21
N THR A 3 15.40 8.06 10.14
CA THR A 3 13.99 8.30 9.76
C THR A 3 13.01 7.74 10.80
N ASP A 4 13.36 6.62 11.44
CA ASP A 4 12.65 6.02 12.56
C ASP A 4 12.51 6.98 13.75
N GLN A 5 13.50 7.82 14.01
CA GLN A 5 13.44 8.79 15.09
C GLN A 5 12.45 9.95 14.79
N LEU A 6 12.30 10.30 13.51
CA LEU A 6 11.31 11.29 13.07
C LEU A 6 9.89 10.72 13.16
N LEU A 7 9.68 9.51 12.63
CA LEU A 7 8.37 8.86 12.61
C LEU A 7 7.88 8.43 14.00
N ALA A 8 8.79 8.17 14.93
CA ALA A 8 8.46 7.88 16.33
C ALA A 8 8.35 9.14 17.22
N SER A 9 8.45 10.34 16.63
CA SER A 9 8.43 11.59 17.39
C SER A 9 7.01 12.09 17.66
N ALA A 10 6.83 12.79 18.78
CA ALA A 10 5.57 13.47 19.11
C ALA A 10 5.15 14.53 18.06
N ALA A 11 6.12 15.07 17.30
CA ALA A 11 5.84 15.99 16.21
C ALA A 11 5.13 15.28 15.04
N PHE A 12 5.49 14.03 14.75
CA PHE A 12 4.80 13.23 13.75
C PHE A 12 3.39 12.85 14.21
N ASP A 13 3.22 12.48 15.48
CA ASP A 13 1.89 12.22 16.06
C ASP A 13 0.98 13.44 15.90
N THR A 14 1.49 14.63 16.23
CA THR A 14 0.75 15.90 16.10
C THR A 14 0.39 16.19 14.65
N LEU A 15 1.30 15.92 13.71
CA LEU A 15 1.06 16.08 12.28
C LEU A 15 -0.09 15.18 11.81
N ILE A 16 -0.08 13.90 12.18
CA ILE A 16 -1.13 12.95 11.80
C ILE A 16 -2.48 13.37 12.38
N GLN A 17 -2.54 13.74 13.67
CA GLN A 17 -3.79 14.20 14.28
C GLN A 17 -4.33 15.45 13.59
N THR A 18 -3.47 16.42 13.28
CA THR A 18 -3.87 17.63 12.54
C THR A 18 -4.41 17.30 11.15
N ALA A 19 -3.86 16.30 10.47
CA ALA A 19 -4.36 15.86 9.17
C ALA A 19 -5.75 15.20 9.30
N VAL A 20 -5.93 14.31 10.28
CA VAL A 20 -7.21 13.65 10.55
C VAL A 20 -8.31 14.66 10.90
N GLU A 21 -7.99 15.73 11.63
CA GLU A 21 -8.95 16.79 11.96
C GLU A 21 -9.38 17.63 10.75
N ARG A 22 -8.56 17.66 9.68
CA ARG A 22 -8.75 18.57 8.53
C ARG A 22 -9.22 17.89 7.26
N PHE A 23 -9.00 16.59 7.13
CA PHE A 23 -9.29 15.83 5.92
C PHE A 23 -10.20 14.65 6.25
N GLU A 24 -11.16 14.38 5.37
CA GLU A 24 -12.04 13.21 5.48
C GLU A 24 -11.27 11.91 5.27
N ILE A 25 -10.23 11.93 4.42
CA ILE A 25 -9.37 10.79 4.12
C ILE A 25 -7.93 11.27 4.08
N VAL A 26 -7.04 10.55 4.78
CA VAL A 26 -5.59 10.78 4.78
C VAL A 26 -4.91 9.54 4.21
N VAL A 27 -4.20 9.70 3.08
CA VAL A 27 -3.41 8.63 2.48
C VAL A 27 -1.93 8.87 2.77
N ILE A 28 -1.27 7.87 3.35
CA ILE A 28 0.15 7.94 3.69
C ILE A 28 0.89 6.89 2.86
N ASP A 29 1.71 7.35 1.92
CA ASP A 29 2.57 6.46 1.13
C ASP A 29 3.83 6.09 1.90
N THR A 30 4.28 4.85 1.78
CA THR A 30 5.42 4.31 2.53
C THR A 30 6.32 3.44 1.66
N PRO A 31 7.64 3.42 1.91
CA PRO A 31 8.55 2.52 1.20
C PRO A 31 8.23 1.03 1.47
N PRO A 32 8.76 0.09 0.67
CA PRO A 32 8.48 -1.34 0.83
C PRO A 32 8.81 -1.86 2.23
N VAL A 33 7.82 -2.48 2.89
CA VAL A 33 7.90 -2.84 4.32
C VAL A 33 8.99 -3.87 4.68
N LEU A 34 9.41 -4.68 3.72
CA LEU A 34 10.50 -5.65 3.92
C LEU A 34 11.88 -5.00 3.84
N VAL A 35 11.99 -3.85 3.17
CA VAL A 35 13.26 -3.16 2.93
C VAL A 35 13.47 -2.07 3.97
N VAL A 36 12.40 -1.34 4.32
CA VAL A 36 12.48 -0.20 5.22
C VAL A 36 11.41 -0.25 6.30
N GLY A 37 11.77 0.17 7.52
CA GLY A 37 10.91 0.11 8.69
C GLY A 37 9.80 1.17 8.75
N ASP A 38 9.82 2.20 7.90
CA ASP A 38 8.90 3.35 7.99
C ASP A 38 7.43 2.93 7.97
N GLY A 39 7.06 2.00 7.08
CA GLY A 39 5.71 1.48 6.98
C GLY A 39 5.21 0.84 8.29
N THR A 40 6.10 0.24 9.08
CA THR A 40 5.72 -0.33 10.39
C THR A 40 5.43 0.74 11.44
N TYR A 41 6.15 1.87 11.42
CA TYR A 41 5.84 3.00 12.31
C TYR A 41 4.52 3.65 11.90
N VAL A 42 4.35 3.94 10.61
CA VAL A 42 3.12 4.57 10.08
C VAL A 42 1.88 3.69 10.32
N SER A 43 2.01 2.37 10.23
CA SER A 43 0.90 1.42 10.44
C SER A 43 0.23 1.53 11.83
N ARG A 44 0.92 2.10 12.82
CA ARG A 44 0.38 2.36 14.16
C ARG A 44 -0.62 3.51 14.23
N HIS A 45 -0.72 4.29 13.16
CA HIS A 45 -1.63 5.43 13.09
C HIS A 45 -2.81 5.17 12.14
N ALA A 46 -2.64 4.25 11.18
CA ALA A 46 -3.64 3.93 10.16
C ALA A 46 -4.76 3.03 10.70
N ASP A 47 -5.99 3.38 10.38
CA ASP A 47 -7.21 2.58 10.54
C ASP A 47 -7.34 1.52 9.44
N THR A 48 -6.80 1.77 8.25
CA THR A 48 -6.77 0.81 7.15
C THR A 48 -5.41 0.78 6.48
N ILE A 49 -4.90 -0.41 6.19
CA ILE A 49 -3.63 -0.64 5.50
C ILE A 49 -3.88 -1.27 4.14
N ALA A 50 -3.55 -0.54 3.08
CA ALA A 50 -3.51 -1.07 1.72
C ALA A 50 -2.17 -1.79 1.47
N PHE A 51 -2.16 -3.12 1.45
CA PHE A 51 -0.97 -3.91 1.18
C PHE A 51 -0.88 -4.26 -0.31
N VAL A 52 -0.02 -3.55 -1.03
CA VAL A 52 0.12 -3.69 -2.49
C VAL A 52 1.16 -4.76 -2.83
N VAL A 53 0.76 -5.75 -3.62
CA VAL A 53 1.59 -6.86 -4.09
C VAL A 53 1.71 -6.77 -5.60
N LYS A 54 2.94 -6.77 -6.12
CA LYS A 54 3.17 -6.75 -7.57
C LYS A 54 3.05 -8.16 -8.13
N TRP A 55 2.17 -8.35 -9.11
CA TRP A 55 1.95 -9.62 -9.77
C TRP A 55 3.23 -10.13 -10.45
N ALA A 56 3.43 -11.46 -10.41
CA ALA A 56 4.56 -12.21 -10.97
C ALA A 56 5.96 -11.83 -10.48
N GLU A 57 6.10 -10.78 -9.66
CA GLU A 57 7.38 -10.31 -9.13
C GLU A 57 7.51 -10.56 -7.62
N THR A 58 6.47 -10.26 -6.85
CA THR A 58 6.48 -10.51 -5.40
C THR A 58 6.11 -11.96 -5.12
N SER A 59 7.02 -12.71 -4.49
CA SER A 59 6.75 -14.09 -4.12
C SER A 59 5.71 -14.18 -2.99
N GLN A 60 5.05 -15.33 -2.87
CA GLN A 60 4.11 -15.56 -1.75
C GLN A 60 4.81 -15.49 -0.39
N ALA A 61 6.08 -15.88 -0.31
CA ALA A 61 6.87 -15.81 0.92
C ALA A 61 7.12 -14.36 1.33
N GLU A 62 7.50 -13.49 0.39
CA GLU A 62 7.68 -12.05 0.64
C GLU A 62 6.35 -11.38 1.01
N ALA A 63 5.28 -11.67 0.29
CA ALA A 63 3.96 -11.12 0.62
C ALA A 63 3.53 -11.50 2.05
N ARG A 64 3.68 -12.77 2.44
CA ARG A 64 3.39 -13.24 3.81
C ARG A 64 4.30 -12.60 4.84
N ALA A 65 5.59 -12.48 4.57
CA ALA A 65 6.53 -11.84 5.48
C ALA A 65 6.17 -10.36 5.72
N GLY A 66 5.77 -9.64 4.65
CA GLY A 66 5.35 -8.25 4.74
C GLY A 66 4.06 -8.09 5.56
N LEU A 67 3.06 -8.93 5.31
CA LEU A 67 1.82 -8.95 6.09
C LEU A 67 2.08 -9.27 7.56
N ASN A 68 2.86 -10.32 7.86
CA ASN A 68 3.19 -10.67 9.24
C ASN A 68 3.94 -9.55 9.97
N ARG A 69 4.83 -8.85 9.26
CA ARG A 69 5.55 -7.70 9.81
C ARG A 69 4.58 -6.57 10.16
N LEU A 70 3.65 -6.24 9.27
CA LEU A 70 2.64 -5.20 9.54
C LEU A 70 1.67 -5.63 10.64
N GLU A 71 1.22 -6.88 10.66
CA GLU A 71 0.34 -7.43 11.71
C GLU A 71 0.92 -7.26 13.12
N ALA A 72 2.25 -7.41 13.25
CA ALA A 72 2.93 -7.25 14.54
C ALA A 72 2.99 -5.79 15.06
N PHE A 73 2.77 -4.80 14.19
CA PHE A 73 2.93 -3.38 14.53
C PHE A 73 1.69 -2.51 14.27
N LYS A 74 0.74 -2.96 13.46
CA LYS A 74 -0.48 -2.22 13.17
C LYS A 74 -1.29 -1.98 14.43
N ARG A 75 -2.23 -1.04 14.37
CA ARG A 75 -3.24 -0.93 15.40
C ARG A 75 -4.08 -2.21 15.47
N PRO A 76 -4.53 -2.65 16.67
CA PRO A 76 -5.32 -3.87 16.81
C PRO A 76 -6.58 -3.87 15.93
N ASP A 77 -7.22 -2.71 15.78
CA ASP A 77 -8.44 -2.47 15.01
C ASP A 77 -8.23 -2.15 13.53
N ALA A 78 -6.98 -2.08 13.05
CA ALA A 78 -6.70 -1.74 11.67
C ALA A 78 -7.07 -2.86 10.68
N ASP A 79 -7.77 -2.50 9.61
CA ASP A 79 -8.15 -3.40 8.52
C ASP A 79 -7.03 -3.56 7.49
N PHE A 80 -7.02 -4.69 6.77
CA PHE A 80 -6.15 -4.90 5.61
C PHE A 80 -6.95 -4.95 4.31
N LEU A 81 -6.50 -4.17 3.33
CA LEU A 81 -6.90 -4.30 1.94
C LEU A 81 -5.70 -4.79 1.12
N VAL A 82 -5.72 -6.05 0.68
CA VAL A 82 -4.65 -6.59 -0.18
C VAL A 82 -4.95 -6.28 -1.63
N VAL A 83 -4.02 -5.59 -2.30
CA VAL A 83 -4.15 -5.15 -3.69
C VAL A 83 -3.13 -5.89 -4.55
N LEU A 84 -3.60 -6.69 -5.49
CA LEU A 84 -2.74 -7.27 -6.54
C LEU A 84 -2.60 -6.26 -7.68
N ASN A 85 -1.42 -5.65 -7.81
CA ASN A 85 -1.13 -4.64 -8.82
C ASN A 85 -0.34 -5.21 -10.00
N GLN A 86 -0.41 -4.54 -11.14
CA GLN A 86 0.27 -4.92 -12.39
C GLN A 86 -0.05 -6.35 -12.87
N HIS A 87 -1.21 -6.87 -12.50
CA HIS A 87 -1.69 -8.12 -13.08
C HIS A 87 -1.94 -7.88 -14.58
N GLU A 88 -1.18 -8.57 -15.43
CA GLU A 88 -1.41 -8.54 -16.87
C GLU A 88 -2.70 -9.29 -17.18
N SER A 89 -3.84 -8.60 -17.09
CA SER A 89 -5.05 -9.08 -17.74
C SER A 89 -4.80 -9.01 -19.24
N MET A 90 -5.12 -10.05 -20.00
CA MET A 90 -5.13 -10.05 -21.47
C MET A 90 -6.06 -8.95 -22.01
N ARG A 91 -5.61 -7.69 -21.99
CA ARG A 91 -6.34 -6.51 -22.45
C ARG A 91 -5.87 -6.04 -23.83
N SER A 92 -5.51 -7.01 -24.67
CA SER A 92 -5.30 -6.81 -26.10
C SER A 92 -6.32 -7.60 -26.94
N SER A 93 -6.76 -8.79 -26.55
CA SER A 93 -7.52 -9.65 -27.49
C SER A 93 -8.93 -9.17 -27.86
N VAL A 94 -9.66 -8.51 -26.95
CA VAL A 94 -11.02 -8.03 -27.21
C VAL A 94 -11.00 -6.63 -27.82
N PHE A 95 -10.21 -5.72 -27.26
CA PHE A 95 -10.06 -4.35 -27.79
C PHE A 95 -9.37 -4.34 -29.17
N ASP A 96 -8.35 -5.17 -29.40
CA ASP A 96 -7.73 -5.33 -30.73
C ASP A 96 -8.68 -5.96 -31.74
N ARG A 97 -9.64 -6.77 -31.29
CA ARG A 97 -10.66 -7.38 -32.18
C ARG A 97 -11.72 -6.35 -32.55
N TYR A 98 -12.11 -5.48 -31.62
CA TYR A 98 -12.97 -4.33 -31.91
C TYR A 98 -12.29 -3.34 -32.86
N MET A 99 -11.04 -2.96 -32.62
CA MET A 99 -10.30 -2.03 -33.49
C MET A 99 -10.00 -2.61 -34.88
N ARG A 100 -9.65 -3.92 -34.99
CA ARG A 100 -9.48 -4.59 -36.30
C ARG A 100 -10.75 -4.62 -37.13
N ASN A 101 -11.92 -4.76 -36.50
CA ASN A 101 -13.20 -4.78 -37.21
C ASN A 101 -13.66 -3.37 -37.63
N TYR A 102 -13.24 -2.33 -36.92
CA TYR A 102 -13.55 -0.94 -37.26
C TYR A 102 -12.78 -0.44 -38.49
N GLN A 103 -11.53 -0.89 -38.68
CA GLN A 103 -10.69 -0.53 -39.83
C GLN A 103 -11.00 -1.32 -41.12
N ARG A 104 -11.90 -2.31 -41.05
CA ARG A 104 -12.31 -3.13 -42.19
C ARG A 104 -13.68 -2.74 -42.77
N ARG A 105 -14.24 -1.61 -42.33
CA ARG A 105 -15.46 -1.01 -42.89
C ARG A 105 -15.14 0.28 -43.62
#